data_AF-A0A3A3HHR9-F1
#
_entry.id   AF-A0A3A3HHR9-F1
#
_cell.length_a   1.000
_cell.length_b   1.000
_cell.length_c   1.000
_cell.angle_alpha   90.00
_cell.angle_beta   90.00
_cell.angle_gamma   90.00
#
_symmetry.space_group_name_H-M   'P 1'
#
loop_
_entity.id
_entity.type
_entity.pdbx_description
1 polymer ?
#
loop_
_entity_poly.entity_id
_entity_poly.type
_entity_poly.pdbx_seq_one_letter_code
_entity_poly.pdbx_strand_id
1 'polypeptide(L)' 'MNKAEAYELAAQWHDKQSAMCKTVSRDEPRLGADIREKASYAASHHAASAAGLRHLAVTMRRESLGITR' A
#
# COMPACT_ATOMS: atom_id res chain seq x y z
N MET A 1 -0.64 5.13 -20.39
CA MET A 1 -0.75 4.36 -19.13
C MET A 1 -1.84 3.32 -19.30
N ASN A 2 -1.50 2.03 -19.23
CA ASN A 2 -2.47 0.93 -19.20
C ASN A 2 -3.01 0.72 -17.77
N LYS A 3 -4.08 -0.08 -17.61
CA LYS A 3 -4.70 -0.32 -16.29
C LYS A 3 -3.73 -0.92 -15.28
N ALA A 4 -2.87 -1.86 -15.70
CA ALA A 4 -1.91 -2.50 -14.81
C ALA A 4 -0.85 -1.51 -14.29
N GLU A 5 -0.39 -0.57 -15.13
CA GLU A 5 0.49 0.53 -14.74
C GLU A 5 -0.20 1.48 -13.75
N ALA A 6 -1.49 1.76 -13.95
CA ALA A 6 -2.27 2.59 -13.03
C ALA A 6 -2.40 1.95 -11.64
N TYR A 7 -2.63 0.64 -11.57
CA TYR A 7 -2.66 -0.11 -10.31
C TYR A 7 -1.29 -0.15 -9.61
N GLU A 8 -0.20 -0.28 -10.36
CA GLU A 8 1.15 -0.19 -9.80
C GLU A 8 1.43 1.20 -9.20
N LEU A 9 1.06 2.27 -9.92
CA LEU A 9 1.21 3.63 -9.44
C LEU A 9 0.41 3.87 -8.14
N ALA A 10 -0.82 3.36 -8.08
CA ALA A 10 -1.63 3.40 -6.88
C ALA A 10 -0.99 2.62 -5.72
N ALA A 11 -0.42 1.44 -6.00
CA ALA A 11 0.29 0.64 -5.00
C ALA A 11 1.51 1.39 -4.43
N GLN A 12 2.28 2.07 -5.28
CA GLN A 12 3.42 2.89 -4.84
C GLN A 12 2.99 4.05 -3.95
N TRP A 13 1.85 4.69 -4.25
CA TRP A 13 1.28 5.71 -3.38
C TRP A 13 0.91 5.13 -2.01
N HIS A 14 0.27 3.96 -1.98
CA HIS A 14 -0.07 3.29 -0.73
C HIS A 14 1.14 2.86 0.09
N ASP A 15 2.22 2.38 -0.53
CA ASP A 15 3.48 2.10 0.16
C ASP A 15 4.05 3.35 0.83
N LYS A 16 4.04 4.48 0.11
CA LYS A 16 4.47 5.76 0.68
C LYS A 16 3.65 6.13 1.91
N GLN A 17 2.32 6.01 1.83
CA GLN A 17 1.45 6.27 2.98
C GLN A 17 1.71 5.31 4.14
N SER A 18 1.89 4.02 3.85
CA SER A 18 2.23 3.02 4.87
C SER A 18 3.54 3.36 5.59
N ALA A 19 4.58 3.75 4.86
CA ALA A 19 5.87 4.16 5.44
C ALA A 19 5.74 5.44 6.30
N MET A 20 4.97 6.42 5.84
CA MET A 20 4.69 7.64 6.60
C MET A 20 3.93 7.33 7.89
N CYS A 21 2.83 6.57 7.82
CA CYS A 21 2.05 6.15 8.99
C CYS A 21 2.88 5.31 9.96
N LYS A 22 3.76 4.44 9.46
CA LYS A 22 4.68 3.65 10.30
C LYS A 22 5.68 4.54 11.04
N THR A 23 6.16 5.61 10.41
CA THR A 23 7.02 6.60 11.07
C THR A 23 6.27 7.30 12.20
N VAL A 24 5.05 7.77 11.93
CA VAL A 24 4.17 8.41 12.93
C VAL A 24 3.86 7.46 14.10
N SER A 25 3.59 6.18 13.82
CA SER A 25 3.27 5.18 14.85
C SER A 25 4.38 4.94 15.88
N ARG A 26 5.62 5.34 15.54
CA ARG A 26 6.82 5.14 16.37
C ARG A 26 7.34 6.44 16.97
N ASP A 27 6.62 7.54 16.78
CA ASP A 27 7.07 8.87 17.16
C ASP A 27 6.85 9.16 18.65
N GLU A 28 7.72 8.58 19.47
CA GLU A 28 7.75 8.78 20.91
C GLU A 28 9.01 9.59 21.28
N PRO A 29 8.93 10.56 22.22
CA PRO A 29 7.78 10.91 23.07
C PRO A 29 6.84 11.97 22.47
N ARG A 30 7.03 12.39 21.21
CA ARG A 30 6.34 13.57 20.67
C ARG A 30 4.83 13.37 20.47
N LEU A 31 4.38 12.16 20.16
CA LEU A 31 2.95 11.85 19.93
C LEU A 31 2.37 10.95 21.03
N GLY A 32 1.12 11.26 21.40
CA GLY A 32 0.33 10.45 22.32
C GLY A 32 0.08 9.03 21.78
N ALA A 33 -0.11 8.08 22.70
CA ALA A 33 -0.29 6.67 22.37
C ALA A 33 -1.49 6.42 21.43
N ASP A 34 -2.59 7.16 21.58
CA ASP A 34 -3.79 7.03 20.75
C ASP A 34 -3.55 7.43 19.29
N ILE A 35 -2.79 8.50 19.05
CA ILE A 35 -2.40 8.94 17.70
C ILE A 35 -1.48 7.90 17.06
N ARG A 36 -0.52 7.37 17.83
CA ARG A 36 0.42 6.35 17.36
C ARG A 36 -0.29 5.04 17.01
N GLU A 37 -1.29 4.64 17.80
CA GLU A 37 -2.12 3.47 17.53
C GLU A 37 -2.92 3.62 16.23
N LYS A 38 -3.61 4.75 16.05
CA LYS A 38 -4.34 5.07 14.80
C LYS A 38 -3.40 5.05 13.58
N ALA A 39 -2.18 5.58 13.73
CA ALA A 39 -1.18 5.55 12.68
C ALA A 39 -0.69 4.13 12.36
N SER A 40 -0.51 3.28 13.38
CA SER A 40 -0.16 1.86 13.21
C SER A 40 -1.24 1.10 12.43
N TYR A 41 -2.51 1.34 12.80
CA TYR A 41 -3.66 0.78 12.09
C TYR A 41 -3.67 1.22 10.62
N ALA A 42 -3.57 2.52 10.36
CA ALA A 42 -3.52 3.06 9.01
C ALA A 42 -2.34 2.51 8.18
N ALA A 43 -1.16 2.35 8.79
CA ALA A 43 0.01 1.77 8.13
C ALA A 43 -0.27 0.34 7.62
N SER A 44 -0.97 -0.46 8.43
CA SER A 44 -1.35 -1.84 8.08
C SER A 44 -2.34 -1.87 6.92
N HIS A 45 -3.35 -1.01 6.94
CA HIS A 45 -4.33 -0.91 5.86
C HIS A 45 -3.72 -0.45 4.54
N HIS A 46 -2.84 0.55 4.57
CA HIS A 46 -2.13 0.98 3.37
C HIS A 46 -1.21 -0.10 2.80
N ALA A 47 -0.50 -0.85 3.65
CA ALA A 47 0.31 -1.98 3.21
C ALA A 47 -0.55 -3.06 2.55
N ALA A 48 -1.71 -3.39 3.13
CA ALA A 48 -2.64 -4.35 2.56
C ALA A 48 -3.21 -3.89 1.20
N SER A 49 -3.58 -2.60 1.08
CA SER A 49 -4.00 -2.02 -0.21
C SER A 49 -2.91 -2.11 -1.26
N ALA A 50 -1.66 -1.76 -0.93
CA ALA A 50 -0.54 -1.86 -1.87
C ALA A 50 -0.33 -3.29 -2.37
N ALA A 51 -0.38 -4.28 -1.47
CA ALA A 51 -0.25 -5.69 -1.83
C ALA A 51 -1.38 -6.15 -2.78
N GLY A 52 -2.62 -5.79 -2.48
CA GLY A 52 -3.78 -6.12 -3.32
C GLY A 52 -3.70 -5.49 -4.72
N LEU A 53 -3.33 -4.22 -4.81
CA LEU A 53 -3.19 -3.50 -6.08
C LEU A 53 -2.07 -4.08 -6.94
N ARG A 54 -0.92 -4.46 -6.35
CA ARG A 54 0.14 -5.17 -7.06
C ARG A 54 -0.30 -6.53 -7.57
N HIS A 55 -1.04 -7.27 -6.76
CA HIS A 55 -1.58 -8.54 -7.19
C HIS A 55 -2.48 -8.38 -8.43
N LEU A 56 -3.38 -7.40 -8.42
CA LEU A 56 -4.22 -7.07 -9.59
C LEU A 56 -3.39 -6.65 -10.80
N ALA A 57 -2.38 -5.78 -10.62
CA ALA A 57 -1.50 -5.37 -11.70
C ALA A 57 -0.78 -6.56 -12.35
N VAL A 58 -0.26 -7.48 -11.54
CA VAL A 58 0.40 -8.71 -12.01
C VAL A 58 -0.60 -9.62 -12.74
N THR A 59 -1.79 -9.83 -12.19
CA THR A 59 -2.83 -10.62 -12.84
C THR A 59 -3.18 -10.06 -14.22
N MET A 60 -3.41 -8.75 -14.33
CA MET A 60 -3.69 -8.10 -15.62
C MET A 60 -2.53 -8.22 -16.62
N ARG A 61 -1.27 -8.09 -16.16
CA ARG A 61 -0.10 -8.31 -17.02
C ARG A 61 -0.05 -9.74 -17.56
N ARG A 62 -0.31 -10.73 -16.70
CA ARG A 62 -0.34 -12.15 -17.09
C ARG A 62 -1.45 -12.43 -18.11
N GLU A 63 -2.66 -11.92 -17.86
CA GLU A 63 -3.78 -12.03 -18.81
C GLU A 63 -3.44 -11.41 -20.17
N SER A 64 -2.79 -10.25 -20.19
CA SER A 64 -2.38 -9.57 -21.45
C SER A 64 -1.34 -10.36 -22.26
N LEU A 65 -0.59 -11.26 -21.59
CA LEU A 65 0.39 -12.15 -22.20
C LEU A 65 -0.21 -13.51 -22.58
N GLY A 66 -1.52 -13.71 -22.40
CA GLY A 66 -2.17 -15.01 -22.61
C GLY A 66 -1.82 -16.05 -21.53
N ILE A 67 -1.23 -15.62 -20.41
CA ILE A 67 -0.88 -16.48 -19.28
C ILE A 67 -2.08 -16.50 -18.32
N THR A 68 -3.15 -17.17 -18.73
CA THR A 68 -4.25 -17.51 -17.83
C THR A 68 -3.89 -18.74 -17.01
N ARG A 69 -4.21 -18.69 -15.72
CA ARG A 69 -4.09 -19.85 -14.83
C ARG A 69 -5.23 -20.83 -15.08
#